data_AF-A0A519RU11-F1
#
_entry.id   AF-A0A519RU11-F1
#
_cell.length_a   1.000
_cell.length_b   1.000
_cell.length_c   1.000
_cell.angle_alpha   90.00
_cell.angle_beta   90.00
_cell.angle_gamma   90.00
#
_symmetry.space_group_name_H-M   'P 1'
#
loop_
_entity.id
_entity.type
_entity.pdbx_description
1 polymer ?
#
loop_
_entity_poly.entity_id
_entity_poly.type
_entity_poly.pdbx_seq_one_letter_code
_entity_poly.pdbx_strand_id
1 'polypeptide(L)' 'MQATEAAQDTKPLPNILADIKKAANVNELMAIRDYVATHRYSEGDIAEVKTALKSRHDTISH' A
#
# COMPACT_ATOMS: atom_id res chain seq x y z
N MET A 1 22.82 26.90 0.55
CA MET A 1 22.17 25.92 -0.33
C MET A 1 21.73 24.77 0.56
N GLN A 2 20.44 24.63 0.85
CA GLN A 2 19.93 23.48 1.61
C GLN A 2 18.76 22.92 0.82
N ALA A 3 18.99 21.75 0.24
CA ALA A 3 18.10 21.10 -0.70
C ALA A 3 16.94 20.43 0.05
N THR A 4 15.73 20.95 -0.16
CA THR A 4 14.45 20.21 -0.25
C THR A 4 14.20 19.07 0.74
N GLU A 5 13.61 19.40 1.89
CA GLU A 5 12.90 18.50 2.83
C GLU A 5 11.52 18.06 2.30
N ALA A 6 11.42 17.63 1.03
CA ALA A 6 10.14 17.28 0.40
C ALA A 6 10.11 15.89 -0.28
N ALA A 7 11.08 15.05 0.04
CA ALA A 7 11.04 13.63 -0.30
C ALA A 7 11.02 12.85 1.01
N GLN A 8 10.28 11.73 1.05
CA GLN A 8 10.50 10.57 1.94
C GLN A 8 9.53 10.26 3.11
N ASP A 9 8.26 10.66 3.10
CA ASP A 9 7.27 10.03 4.03
C ASP A 9 6.41 8.92 3.38
N THR A 10 6.73 8.55 2.13
CA THR A 10 6.05 7.45 1.46
C THR A 10 6.64 6.11 1.90
N LYS A 11 5.82 5.27 2.54
CA LYS A 11 6.23 3.90 2.92
C LYS A 11 6.70 3.13 1.67
N PRO A 12 7.86 2.45 1.70
CA PRO A 12 8.34 1.72 0.53
C PRO A 12 7.40 0.57 0.18
N LEU A 13 7.28 0.24 -1.12
CA LEU A 13 6.38 -0.81 -1.61
C LEU A 13 6.50 -2.14 -0.84
N PRO A 14 7.70 -2.68 -0.52
CA PRO A 14 7.83 -3.90 0.26
C PRO A 14 7.13 -3.85 1.62
N ASN A 15 7.10 -2.68 2.28
CA ASN A 15 6.41 -2.50 3.55
C ASN A 15 4.89 -2.47 3.36
N ILE A 16 4.40 -1.83 2.28
CA ILE A 16 2.97 -1.88 1.91
C ILE A 16 2.53 -3.32 1.67
N LEU A 17 3.31 -4.09 0.90
CA LEU A 17 3.01 -5.50 0.64
C LEU A 17 3.05 -6.34 1.92
N ALA A 18 3.95 -6.03 2.85
CA ALA A 18 3.99 -6.68 4.16
C ALA A 18 2.75 -6.34 5.01
N ASP A 19 2.29 -5.09 4.99
CA ASP A 19 1.08 -4.67 5.69
C ASP A 19 -0.16 -5.36 5.11
N ILE A 20 -0.25 -5.49 3.78
CA ILE A 20 -1.33 -6.25 3.12
C ILE A 20 -1.33 -7.68 3.61
N LYS A 21 -0.17 -8.35 3.66
CA LYS A 21 -0.09 -9.74 4.15
C LYS A 21 -0.49 -9.89 5.62
N LYS A 22 -0.24 -8.86 6.44
CA LYS A 22 -0.56 -8.84 7.87
C LYS A 22 -2.00 -8.44 8.17
N ALA A 23 -2.68 -7.76 7.26
CA ALA A 23 -4.07 -7.37 7.42
C ALA A 23 -4.93 -8.58 7.80
N ALA A 24 -5.69 -8.44 8.87
CA ALA A 24 -6.56 -9.47 9.44
C ALA A 24 -8.02 -9.29 9.01
N ASN A 25 -8.39 -8.13 8.49
CA ASN A 25 -9.75 -7.82 8.03
C ASN A 25 -9.75 -6.88 6.81
N VAL A 26 -10.91 -6.76 6.18
CA VAL A 26 -11.11 -5.91 5.00
C VAL A 26 -10.89 -4.42 5.31
N ASN A 27 -11.17 -3.95 6.54
CA ASN A 27 -10.97 -2.54 6.90
C ASN A 27 -9.49 -2.14 6.86
N GLU A 28 -8.58 -3.02 7.31
CA GLU A 28 -7.13 -2.79 7.20
C GLU A 28 -6.67 -2.75 5.74
N LEU A 29 -7.22 -3.62 4.88
CA LEU A 29 -6.93 -3.58 3.45
C LEU A 29 -7.40 -2.27 2.80
N MET A 30 -8.58 -1.75 3.19
CA MET A 30 -9.07 -0.45 2.73
C MET A 30 -8.17 0.69 3.18
N ALA A 31 -7.71 0.68 4.44
CA ALA A 31 -6.79 1.69 4.96
C ALA A 31 -5.46 1.71 4.17
N ILE A 32 -4.92 0.54 3.81
CA ILE A 32 -3.71 0.44 3.00
C ILE A 32 -3.96 0.96 1.57
N ARG A 33 -5.09 0.61 0.96
CA ARG A 33 -5.49 1.13 -0.35
C ARG A 33 -5.57 2.65 -0.34
N ASP A 34 -6.23 3.21 0.67
CA ASP A 34 -6.43 4.66 0.79
C ASP A 34 -5.10 5.37 1.01
N TYR A 35 -4.22 4.81 1.84
CA TYR A 35 -2.84 5.30 1.97
C TYR A 35 -2.12 5.31 0.62
N VAL A 36 -2.18 4.22 -0.14
CA VAL A 36 -1.51 4.17 -1.47
C VAL A 36 -2.14 5.14 -2.46
N ALA A 37 -3.45 5.40 -2.38
CA ALA A 37 -4.14 6.36 -3.24
C ALA A 37 -3.82 7.83 -2.91
N THR A 38 -3.59 8.16 -1.63
CA THR A 38 -3.20 9.52 -1.22
C THR A 38 -1.73 9.81 -1.50
N HIS A 39 -0.92 8.77 -1.67
CA HIS A 39 0.51 8.87 -1.90
C HIS A 39 0.86 8.67 -3.37
N ARG A 40 1.91 9.36 -3.84
CA ARG A 40 2.36 9.30 -5.24
C ARG A 40 3.24 8.08 -5.52
N TYR A 41 2.62 6.90 -5.56
CA TYR A 41 3.26 5.67 -6.05
C TYR A 41 3.30 5.64 -7.57
N SER A 42 4.23 4.89 -8.14
CA SER A 42 4.27 4.66 -9.59
C SER A 42 3.11 3.76 -10.02
N GLU A 43 2.71 3.81 -11.29
CA GLU A 43 1.65 2.95 -11.82
C GLU A 43 1.97 1.45 -11.65
N GLY A 44 3.25 1.08 -11.77
CA GLY A 44 3.72 -0.29 -11.53
C GLY A 44 3.53 -0.72 -10.07
N ASP A 45 3.92 0.12 -9.12
CA ASP A 45 3.73 -0.15 -7.69
C ASP A 45 2.24 -0.27 -7.34
N ILE A 46 1.40 0.62 -7.89
CA ILE A 46 -0.05 0.61 -7.68
C ILE A 46 -0.66 -0.69 -8.23
N ALA A 47 -0.22 -1.16 -9.40
CA ALA A 47 -0.69 -2.42 -9.98
C ALA A 47 -0.33 -3.63 -9.09
N GLU A 48 0.88 -3.65 -8.53
CA GLU A 48 1.33 -4.69 -7.62
C GLU A 48 0.54 -4.67 -6.30
N VAL A 49 0.36 -3.49 -5.70
CA VAL A 49 -0.48 -3.30 -4.50
C VAL A 49 -1.91 -3.77 -4.74
N LYS A 50 -2.54 -3.40 -5.86
CA LYS A 50 -3.91 -3.84 -6.20
C LYS A 50 -4.02 -5.35 -6.28
N THR A 51 -3.02 -6.00 -6.88
CA THR A 51 -2.97 -7.46 -7.00
C THR A 51 -2.86 -8.11 -5.62
N ALA A 52 -1.95 -7.62 -4.78
CA ALA A 52 -1.79 -8.11 -3.41
C ALA A 52 -3.04 -7.90 -2.55
N LEU A 53 -3.67 -6.71 -2.63
CA LEU A 53 -4.92 -6.38 -1.94
C LEU A 53 -6.03 -7.35 -2.34
N LYS A 54 -6.20 -7.62 -3.65
CA LYS A 54 -7.23 -8.53 -4.15
C LYS A 54 -7.02 -9.95 -3.61
N SER A 55 -5.82 -10.50 -3.73
CA SER A 55 -5.51 -11.85 -3.24
C SER A 55 -5.75 -11.98 -1.74
N ARG A 56 -5.35 -10.97 -0.95
CA ARG A 56 -5.57 -11.00 0.50
C ARG A 56 -7.04 -10.82 0.86
N HIS A 57 -7.75 -9.93 0.17
CA HIS A 57 -9.19 -9.73 0.38
C HIS A 57 -9.96 -11.03 0.15
N ASP A 58 -9.64 -11.77 -0.92
CA ASP A 58 -10.21 -13.08 -1.20
C ASP A 58 -9.92 -14.07 -0.06
N THR A 59 -8.68 -14.11 0.44
CA THR A 59 -8.29 -15.00 1.56
C THR A 59 -9.04 -14.69 2.86
N ILE A 60 -9.33 -13.42 3.16
CA ILE A 60 -9.98 -13.03 4.43
C ILE A 60 -11.51 -13.05 4.32
N SER A 61 -12.06 -12.88 3.12
CA SER A 61 -13.51 -12.85 2.89
C SER A 61 -14.12 -14.25 2.68
N HIS A 62 -13.28 -15.29 2.64
CA HIS A 62 -13.65 -16.69 2.49
C HIS A 62 -13.58 -17.40 3.84
#